data_AF-A0A9X6U5K4-F1
#
_entry.id   AF-A0A9X6U5K4-F1
#
_cell.length_a   1.000
_cell.length_b   1.000
_cell.length_c   1.000
_cell.angle_alpha   90.00
_cell.angle_beta   90.00
_cell.angle_gamma   90.00
#
_symmetry.space_group_name_H-M   'P 1'
#
loop_
_entity.id
_entity.type
_entity.pdbx_description
1 polymer ?
#
loop_
_entity_poly.entity_id
_entity_poly.type
_entity_poly.pdbx_seq_one_letter_code
_entity_poly.pdbx_strand_id
1 'polypeptide(L)'
;MLVQNNKSYIKYCDTLVDKVYKILPLYEEENVGLVSNVRSLVIESYGLQGVVQEVGCDSDYVTLLATLEGMSRLLSEDKLSHQDMKREVFKCINLVKKMKTSAREMGDNYAKR
;
A
#
# COMPACT_ATOMS: atom_id res chain seq x y z
N MET A 1 2.53 13.68 20.03
CA MET A 1 2.12 12.40 19.40
C MET A 1 2.23 12.43 17.88
N LEU A 2 1.67 13.45 17.18
CA LEU A 2 1.71 13.59 15.72
C LEU A 2 3.08 13.36 15.05
N VAL A 3 4.16 13.96 15.57
CA VAL A 3 5.51 13.84 14.96
C VAL A 3 6.11 12.42 15.09
N GLN A 4 5.84 11.71 16.19
CA GLN A 4 6.31 10.32 16.34
C GLN A 4 5.51 9.35 15.46
N ASN A 5 4.19 9.57 15.32
CA ASN A 5 3.35 8.79 14.41
C ASN A 5 3.83 8.93 12.96
N ASN A 6 4.26 10.13 12.56
CA ASN A 6 4.75 10.39 11.21
C ASN A 6 6.05 9.61 10.89
N LYS A 7 7.06 9.60 11.77
CA LYS A 7 8.29 8.82 11.56
C LYS A 7 8.03 7.32 11.46
N SER A 8 7.15 6.80 12.33
CA SER A 8 6.75 5.39 12.30
C SER A 8 6.01 5.05 11.01
N TYR A 9 5.11 5.92 10.56
CA TYR A 9 4.40 5.77 9.29
C TYR A 9 5.34 5.79 8.09
N ILE A 10 6.28 6.73 8.02
CA ILE A 10 7.28 6.80 6.95
C ILE A 10 8.07 5.49 6.84
N LYS A 11 8.50 4.94 7.98
CA LYS A 11 9.23 3.66 8.02
C LYS A 11 8.31 2.49 7.63
N TYR A 12 7.07 2.53 8.08
CA TYR A 12 6.07 1.53 7.72
C TYR A 12 5.79 1.52 6.21
N CYS A 13 5.76 2.67 5.53
CA CYS A 13 5.61 2.71 4.07
C CYS A 13 6.69 1.91 3.33
N ASP A 14 7.92 1.86 3.83
CA ASP A 14 8.97 1.01 3.24
C ASP A 14 8.62 -0.47 3.36
N THR A 15 8.14 -0.89 4.54
CA THR A 15 7.67 -2.25 4.76
C THR A 15 6.45 -2.58 3.90
N LEU A 16 5.53 -1.63 3.69
CA LEU A 16 4.38 -1.83 2.83
C LEU A 16 4.79 -1.96 1.36
N VAL A 17 5.80 -1.20 0.89
CA VAL A 17 6.37 -1.39 -0.45
C VAL A 17 6.91 -2.80 -0.63
N ASP A 18 7.69 -3.32 0.33
CA ASP A 18 8.26 -4.67 0.25
C ASP A 18 7.16 -5.74 0.22
N LYS A 19 6.14 -5.58 1.05
CA LYS A 19 4.96 -6.46 1.09
C LYS A 19 4.20 -6.47 -0.23
N VAL A 20 3.95 -5.30 -0.82
CA VAL A 20 3.28 -5.18 -2.11
C VAL A 20 4.15 -5.78 -3.22
N TYR A 21 5.46 -5.55 -3.20
CA TYR A 21 6.38 -6.14 -4.18
C TYR A 21 6.37 -7.67 -4.14
N LYS A 22 6.27 -8.26 -2.95
CA LYS A 22 6.19 -9.72 -2.74
C LYS A 22 4.99 -10.39 -3.43
N ILE A 23 3.93 -9.66 -3.76
CA ILE A 23 2.79 -10.18 -4.52
C ILE A 23 3.26 -10.76 -5.87
N LEU A 24 4.22 -10.11 -6.54
CA LEU A 24 4.68 -10.52 -7.87
C LEU A 24 5.36 -11.91 -7.88
N PRO A 25 6.41 -12.18 -7.08
CA PRO A 25 7.00 -13.53 -7.04
C PRO A 25 6.03 -14.58 -6.52
N LEU A 26 5.14 -14.25 -5.56
CA LEU A 26 4.12 -15.20 -5.11
C LEU A 26 3.13 -15.58 -6.22
N TYR A 27 2.85 -14.66 -7.13
CA TYR A 27 2.04 -14.94 -8.32
C TYR A 27 2.80 -15.78 -9.34
N GLU A 28 4.07 -15.48 -9.60
CA GLU A 28 4.93 -16.25 -10.51
C GLU A 28 5.17 -17.70 -10.03
N GLU A 29 5.18 -17.91 -8.71
CA GLU A 29 5.33 -19.22 -8.07
C GLU A 29 3.99 -19.98 -7.93
N GLU A 30 2.88 -19.44 -8.43
CA GLU A 30 1.53 -20.01 -8.27
C GLU A 30 1.20 -20.33 -6.80
N ASN A 31 1.63 -19.45 -5.88
CA ASN A 31 1.56 -19.71 -4.46
C ASN A 31 0.09 -19.80 -3.98
N VAL A 32 -0.27 -20.93 -3.36
CA VAL A 32 -1.63 -21.17 -2.83
C VAL A 32 -2.11 -20.14 -1.80
N GLY A 33 -1.17 -19.42 -1.16
CA GLY A 33 -1.43 -18.37 -0.19
C GLY A 33 -1.47 -16.96 -0.77
N LEU A 34 -1.35 -16.77 -2.09
CA LEU A 34 -1.35 -15.44 -2.70
C LEU A 34 -2.63 -14.66 -2.40
N VAL A 35 -3.79 -15.27 -2.61
CA VAL A 35 -5.09 -14.58 -2.40
C VAL A 35 -5.24 -14.15 -0.94
N SER A 36 -4.87 -15.01 0.02
CA SER A 36 -4.93 -14.68 1.45
C SER A 36 -3.88 -13.64 1.84
N ASN A 37 -2.71 -13.64 1.19
CA ASN A 37 -1.70 -12.61 1.35
C ASN A 37 -2.23 -11.23 0.93
N VAL A 38 -2.80 -11.11 -0.26
CA VAL A 38 -3.37 -9.82 -0.75
C VAL A 38 -4.53 -9.37 0.15
N ARG A 39 -5.42 -10.27 0.59
CA ARG A 39 -6.49 -9.92 1.55
C ARG A 39 -5.94 -9.42 2.89
N SER A 40 -4.86 -10.02 3.38
CA SER A 40 -4.22 -9.57 4.61
C SER A 40 -3.64 -8.16 4.46
N LEU A 41 -3.10 -7.82 3.28
CA LEU A 41 -2.63 -6.46 2.98
C LEU A 41 -3.78 -5.45 2.90
N VAL A 42 -4.94 -5.85 2.37
CA VAL A 42 -6.14 -5.01 2.39
C VAL A 42 -6.54 -4.70 3.83
N ILE A 43 -6.68 -5.74 4.68
CA ILE A 43 -7.05 -5.58 6.10
C ILE A 43 -6.04 -4.69 6.84
N GLU A 44 -4.75 -4.94 6.64
CA GLU A 44 -3.68 -4.13 7.23
C GLU A 44 -3.75 -2.67 6.80
N SER A 45 -3.98 -2.43 5.50
CA SER A 45 -4.11 -1.08 4.94
C SER A 45 -5.35 -0.35 5.47
N TYR A 46 -6.47 -1.04 5.73
CA TYR A 46 -7.62 -0.44 6.41
C TYR A 46 -7.29 0.12 7.80
N GLY A 47 -6.39 -0.55 8.53
CA GLY A 47 -5.93 -0.09 9.84
C GLY A 47 -5.19 1.25 9.83
N LEU A 48 -4.78 1.75 8.66
CA LEU A 48 -4.04 3.01 8.51
C LEU A 48 -4.94 4.24 8.36
N GLN A 49 -6.26 4.08 8.27
CA GLN A 49 -7.20 5.14 7.92
C GLN A 49 -7.00 6.42 8.77
N GLY A 50 -6.87 6.28 10.10
CA GLY A 50 -6.68 7.44 10.98
C GLY A 50 -5.36 8.19 10.72
N VAL A 51 -4.27 7.46 10.44
CA VAL A 51 -2.96 8.07 10.15
C VAL A 51 -2.96 8.78 8.80
N VAL A 52 -3.64 8.20 7.81
CA VAL A 52 -3.74 8.78 6.45
C VAL A 52 -4.50 10.11 6.48
N GLN A 53 -5.59 10.20 7.24
CA GLN A 53 -6.36 11.43 7.38
C GLN A 53 -5.54 12.54 8.04
N GLU A 54 -4.70 12.20 9.02
CA GLU A 54 -3.78 13.18 9.61
C GLU A 54 -2.74 13.66 8.60
N VAL A 55 -2.20 12.75 7.77
CA VAL A 55 -1.14 13.04 6.79
C VAL A 55 -1.67 13.77 5.54
N GLY A 56 -2.97 13.69 5.25
CA GLY A 56 -3.60 14.33 4.09
C GLY A 56 -3.30 13.63 2.76
N CYS A 57 -3.13 12.30 2.77
CA CYS A 57 -2.89 11.48 1.57
C CYS A 57 -4.10 10.62 1.18
N ASP A 58 -5.32 11.09 1.45
CA ASP A 58 -6.57 10.33 1.32
C ASP A 58 -6.83 9.77 -0.07
N SER A 59 -6.54 10.53 -1.13
CA SER A 59 -6.80 10.12 -2.52
C SER A 59 -5.88 8.97 -2.97
N ASP A 60 -4.60 9.04 -2.64
CA ASP A 60 -3.63 7.98 -2.92
C ASP A 60 -3.96 6.72 -2.10
N TYR A 61 -4.40 6.89 -0.85
CA TYR A 61 -4.82 5.80 0.02
C TYR A 61 -6.08 5.08 -0.49
N VAL A 62 -7.12 5.83 -0.87
CA VAL A 62 -8.34 5.24 -1.46
C VAL A 62 -8.00 4.49 -2.75
N THR A 63 -7.10 5.04 -3.57
CA THR A 63 -6.66 4.38 -4.79
C THR A 63 -5.88 3.09 -4.50
N LEU A 64 -5.05 3.07 -3.44
CA LEU A 64 -4.32 1.89 -3.00
C LEU A 64 -5.28 0.78 -2.56
N LEU A 65 -6.25 1.09 -1.68
CA LEU A 65 -7.25 0.14 -1.23
C LEU A 65 -8.06 -0.42 -2.39
N ALA A 66 -8.60 0.44 -3.24
CA ALA A 66 -9.40 0.02 -4.40
C ALA A 66 -8.60 -0.88 -5.35
N THR A 67 -7.31 -0.61 -5.54
CA THR A 67 -6.44 -1.42 -6.40
C THR A 67 -6.17 -2.78 -5.75
N LEU A 68 -5.82 -2.84 -4.47
CA LEU A 68 -5.57 -4.10 -3.76
C LEU A 68 -6.82 -4.99 -3.67
N GLU A 69 -7.99 -4.41 -3.39
CA GLU A 69 -9.26 -5.14 -3.39
C GLU A 69 -9.61 -5.68 -4.78
N GLY A 70 -9.46 -4.85 -5.81
CA GLY A 70 -9.67 -5.25 -7.20
C GLY A 70 -8.76 -6.42 -7.59
N MET A 71 -7.48 -6.36 -7.23
CA MET A 71 -6.53 -7.45 -7.44
C MET A 71 -6.95 -8.72 -6.71
N SER A 72 -7.34 -8.63 -5.43
CA SER A 72 -7.77 -9.80 -4.65
C SER A 72 -8.98 -10.49 -5.27
N ARG A 73 -9.94 -9.71 -5.76
CA ARG A 73 -11.13 -10.22 -6.44
C ARG A 73 -10.77 -10.92 -7.76
N LEU A 74 -10.00 -10.25 -8.62
CA LEU A 74 -9.60 -10.80 -9.93
C LEU A 74 -8.69 -12.03 -9.80
N LEU A 75 -7.84 -12.08 -8.78
CA LEU A 75 -7.06 -13.27 -8.43
C LEU A 75 -7.94 -14.46 -8.02
N SER A 76 -8.99 -14.20 -7.24
CA SER A 76 -9.93 -15.25 -6.82
C SER A 76 -10.76 -15.82 -7.99
N GLU A 77 -10.84 -15.08 -9.09
CA GLU A 77 -11.56 -15.45 -10.31
C GLU A 77 -10.63 -15.99 -11.42
N ASP A 78 -9.31 -16.05 -11.18
CA ASP A 78 -8.27 -16.39 -12.18
C ASP A 78 -8.34 -15.53 -13.46
N LYS A 79 -8.60 -14.23 -13.31
CA LYS A 79 -8.80 -13.27 -14.42
C LYS A 79 -7.68 -12.24 -14.56
N LEU A 80 -6.55 -12.49 -13.94
CA LEU A 80 -5.43 -11.55 -13.90
C LEU A 80 -4.29 -12.11 -14.74
N SER A 81 -3.90 -11.40 -15.80
CA SER A 81 -2.71 -11.77 -16.57
C SER A 81 -1.45 -11.39 -15.79
N HIS A 82 -0.33 -12.03 -16.11
CA HIS A 82 0.97 -11.67 -15.53
C HIS A 82 1.34 -10.19 -15.77
N GLN A 83 1.02 -9.66 -16.96
CA GLN A 83 1.27 -8.26 -17.29
C GLN A 83 0.41 -7.31 -16.45
N ASP A 84 -0.88 -7.64 -16.26
CA ASP A 84 -1.78 -6.87 -15.42
C ASP A 84 -1.32 -6.92 -13.95
N MET A 85 -0.93 -8.10 -13.46
CA MET A 85 -0.41 -8.29 -12.10
C MET A 85 0.77 -7.36 -11.84
N LYS A 86 1.77 -7.43 -12.72
CA LYS A 86 2.95 -6.58 -12.65
C LYS A 86 2.58 -5.10 -12.64
N ARG A 87 1.69 -4.67 -13.54
CA ARG A 87 1.24 -3.27 -13.62
C ARG A 87 0.58 -2.80 -12.33
N GLU A 88 -0.36 -3.58 -11.78
CA GLU A 88 -1.08 -3.18 -10.57
C GLU A 88 -0.20 -3.22 -9.31
N VAL A 89 0.76 -4.17 -9.22
CA VAL A 89 1.78 -4.18 -8.15
C VAL A 89 2.61 -2.91 -8.18
N PHE A 90 3.16 -2.53 -9.33
CA PHE A 90 3.97 -1.31 -9.44
C PHE A 90 3.16 -0.03 -9.21
N LYS A 91 1.89 -0.02 -9.62
CA LYS A 91 0.97 1.07 -9.29
C LYS A 91 0.81 1.23 -7.78
N CYS A 92 0.54 0.14 -7.06
CA CYS A 92 0.44 0.15 -5.59
C CYS A 92 1.74 0.64 -4.94
N ILE A 93 2.91 0.15 -5.38
CA ILE A 93 4.22 0.62 -4.88
C ILE A 93 4.37 2.14 -5.06
N ASN A 94 3.99 2.66 -6.23
CA ASN A 94 4.08 4.09 -6.51
C ASN A 94 3.14 4.92 -5.62
N LEU A 95 1.93 4.43 -5.34
CA LEU A 95 1.00 5.08 -4.41
C LEU A 95 1.58 5.15 -3.00
N VAL A 96 2.12 4.03 -2.48
CA VAL A 96 2.75 4.00 -1.15
C VAL A 96 3.94 4.96 -1.07
N LYS A 97 4.74 5.06 -2.14
CA LYS A 97 5.85 6.03 -2.23
C LYS A 97 5.35 7.47 -2.19
N LYS A 98 4.24 7.81 -2.88
CA LYS A 98 3.63 9.14 -2.82
C LYS A 98 3.14 9.48 -1.41
N MET A 99 2.41 8.56 -0.78
CA MET A 99 1.92 8.69 0.59
C MET A 99 3.07 8.96 1.58
N LYS A 100 4.21 8.27 1.40
CA LYS A 100 5.43 8.50 2.19
C LYS A 100 6.01 9.91 1.98
N THR A 101 6.00 10.41 0.75
CA THR A 101 6.46 11.78 0.43
C THR A 101 5.56 12.82 1.09
N SER A 102 4.24 12.68 0.99
CA SER A 102 3.29 13.57 1.66
C SER A 102 3.49 13.60 3.18
N ALA A 103 3.74 12.44 3.79
CA ALA A 103 4.05 12.36 5.22
C ALA A 103 5.33 13.12 5.59
N ARG A 104 6.39 13.02 4.78
CA ARG A 104 7.65 13.77 5.00
C ARG A 104 7.43 15.27 4.92
N GLU A 105 6.75 15.74 3.87
CA GLU A 105 6.45 17.15 3.66
C GLU A 105 5.63 17.74 4.82
N MET A 106 4.64 16.99 5.30
CA MET A 106 3.88 17.35 6.49
C MET A 106 4.79 17.48 7.71
N GLY A 107 5.66 16.48 7.97
CA GLY A 107 6.57 16.47 9.12
C GLY A 107 7.54 17.65 9.13
N ASP A 108 8.10 17.99 7.97
CA ASP A 108 9.03 19.12 7.81
C ASP A 108 8.35 20.48 8.06
N ASN A 109 7.06 20.61 7.71
CA ASN A 109 6.29 21.82 7.97
C ASN A 109 6.04 22.06 9.47
N TYR A 110 5.96 21.01 10.29
CA TYR A 110 5.87 21.13 11.74
C TYR A 110 7.21 21.43 12.41
N ALA A 111 8.33 20.94 11.87
CA ALA A 111 9.66 21.19 12.43
C ALA A 111 10.17 22.63 12.22
N LYS A 112 9.57 23.36 11.26
CA LYS A 112 9.91 24.76 10.94
C LYS A 112 9.05 25.81 11.68
N ARG A 113 8.05 25.38 12.45
CA ARG A 113 7.19 26.24 13.29
C ARG A 113 7.64 26.15 14.74
#